data_AF-A0A9Q0X1M3-F1
#
_entry.id   AF-A0A9Q0X1M3-F1
#
_cell.length_a   1.000
_cell.length_b   1.000
_cell.length_c   1.000
_cell.angle_alpha   90.00
_cell.angle_beta   90.00
_cell.angle_gamma   90.00
#
_symmetry.space_group_name_H-M   'P 1'
#
loop_
_entity.id
_entity.type
_entity.pdbx_description
1 polymer ?
#
loop_
_entity_poly.entity_id
_entity_poly.type
_entity_poly.pdbx_seq_one_letter_code
_entity_poly.pdbx_strand_id
1 'polypeptide(L)' 'MIKILSRRRPGQLIKAIAALEDLQLNILHTNITTIDQTVLYSFNVKIASDSRFTAENIASSVQQIFNFIHANSSI' A
#
# COMPACT_ATOMS: atom_id res chain seq x y z
N MET A 1 0.22 9.24 5.53
CA MET A 1 -0.78 8.14 5.61
C MET A 1 -1.08 7.68 4.19
N ILE A 2 -1.16 6.37 3.95
CA ILE A 2 -1.43 5.77 2.63
C ILE A 2 -2.74 4.99 2.72
N LYS A 3 -3.65 5.18 1.76
CA LYS A 3 -4.97 4.51 1.72
C LYS A 3 -5.17 3.80 0.38
N ILE A 4 -5.52 2.53 0.42
CA ILE A 4 -5.73 1.68 -0.76
C ILE A 4 -7.15 1.12 -0.72
N LEU A 5 -8.00 1.52 -1.66
CA LEU A 5 -9.32 0.93 -1.85
C LEU A 5 -9.26 -0.08 -2.99
N SER A 6 -9.79 -1.29 -2.79
CA SER A 6 -9.66 -2.36 -3.78
C SER A 6 -10.67 -3.48 -3.56
N ARG A 7 -10.87 -4.35 -4.56
CA ARG A 7 -11.60 -5.61 -4.33
C ARG A 7 -10.78 -6.55 -3.45
N ARG A 8 -11.41 -7.23 -2.49
CA ARG A 8 -10.76 -8.14 -1.55
C ARG A 8 -10.23 -9.38 -2.26
N ARG A 9 -8.93 -9.66 -2.13
CA ARG A 9 -8.28 -10.85 -2.71
C ARG A 9 -7.32 -11.53 -1.72
N PRO A 10 -7.13 -12.86 -1.80
CA PRO A 10 -6.11 -13.55 -1.02
C PRO A 10 -4.71 -12.98 -1.25
N GLY A 11 -3.93 -12.81 -0.18
CA GLY A 11 -2.53 -12.35 -0.24
C GLY A 11 -2.32 -10.88 -0.60
N GLN A 12 -3.37 -10.14 -0.91
CA GLN A 12 -3.28 -8.75 -1.36
C GLN A 12 -2.67 -7.81 -0.31
N LEU A 13 -3.07 -7.96 0.95
CA LEU A 13 -2.52 -7.18 2.06
C LEU A 13 -1.01 -7.38 2.19
N ILE A 14 -0.55 -8.64 2.12
CA ILE A 14 0.87 -8.99 2.25
C ILE A 14 1.67 -8.36 1.09
N LYS A 15 1.13 -8.40 -0.13
CA LYS A 15 1.75 -7.74 -1.30
C LYS A 15 1.87 -6.23 -1.09
N ALA A 16 0.84 -5.60 -0.55
CA ALA A 16 0.86 -4.16 -0.25
C ALA A 16 1.89 -3.83 0.83
N ILE A 17 1.95 -4.62 1.91
CA ILE A 17 2.93 -4.44 2.99
C ILE A 17 4.35 -4.56 2.45
N ALA A 18 4.67 -5.65 1.75
CA ALA A 18 6.00 -5.89 1.19
C ALA A 18 6.44 -4.75 0.28
N ALA A 19 5.56 -4.28 -0.60
CA ALA A 19 5.89 -3.19 -1.52
C ALA A 19 6.10 -1.83 -0.80
N LEU A 20 5.42 -1.58 0.32
CA LEU A 20 5.66 -0.39 1.14
C LEU A 20 6.98 -0.50 1.92
N GLU A 21 7.31 -1.68 2.43
CA GLU A 21 8.58 -1.95 3.11
C GLU A 21 9.78 -1.82 2.16
N ASP A 22 9.65 -2.25 0.91
CA ASP A 22 10.66 -2.06 -0.16
C ASP A 22 10.95 -0.57 -0.43
N LEU A 23 9.99 0.32 -0.15
CA LEU A 23 10.17 1.78 -0.22
C LEU A 23 10.76 2.38 1.06
N GLN A 24 11.25 1.55 1.98
CA GLN A 24 11.78 1.95 3.28
C GLN A 24 10.76 2.74 4.13
N LEU A 25 9.47 2.41 3.96
CA LEU A 25 8.39 2.95 4.78
C LEU A 25 8.13 2.00 5.95
N ASN A 26 8.31 2.51 7.16
CA ASN A 26 7.98 1.76 8.37
C ASN A 26 6.48 1.87 8.64
N ILE A 27 5.76 0.75 8.52
CA ILE A 27 4.33 0.70 8.83
C ILE A 27 4.17 0.69 10.36
N LEU A 28 3.56 1.75 10.89
CA LEU A 28 3.30 1.91 12.32
C LEU A 28 1.94 1.33 12.72
N HIS A 29 0.95 1.48 11.86
CA HIS A 29 -0.40 0.98 12.11
C HIS A 29 -1.11 0.68 10.79
N THR A 30 -1.78 -0.47 10.74
CA THR A 30 -2.63 -0.87 9.62
C THR A 30 -4.06 -0.97 10.11
N ASN A 31 -4.96 -0.24 9.46
CA ASN A 31 -6.39 -0.43 9.61
C ASN A 31 -6.96 -1.06 8.34
N ILE A 32 -7.90 -2.00 8.53
CA ILE A 32 -8.54 -2.71 7.45
C ILE A 32 -10.05 -2.61 7.65
N THR A 33 -10.73 -1.92 6.75
CA THR A 33 -12.19 -1.85 6.72
C THR A 33 -12.69 -2.62 5.51
N THR A 34 -13.60 -3.56 5.70
CA THR A 34 -14.20 -4.34 4.61
C THR A 34 -15.69 -4.02 4.51
N ILE A 35 -16.16 -3.75 3.30
CA ILE A 35 -17.58 -3.59 2.96
C ILE A 35 -17.83 -4.44 1.71
N ASP A 36 -18.68 -5.46 1.83
CA ASP A 36 -18.94 -6.45 0.80
C ASP A 36 -17.65 -7.06 0.20
N GLN A 37 -17.46 -6.92 -1.11
CA GLN A 37 -16.28 -7.39 -1.84
C GLN A 37 -15.15 -6.37 -1.89
N THR A 38 -15.27 -5.25 -1.17
CA THR A 38 -14.31 -4.15 -1.18
C THR A 38 -13.59 -4.07 0.17
N VAL A 39 -12.29 -3.78 0.11
CA VAL A 39 -11.44 -3.56 1.29
C VAL A 39 -10.70 -2.24 1.15
N LEU A 40 -10.71 -1.46 2.23
CA LEU A 40 -9.91 -0.26 2.42
C LEU A 40 -8.77 -0.59 3.38
N TYR A 41 -7.54 -0.59 2.86
CA TYR A 41 -6.33 -0.64 3.66
C TYR A 41 -5.88 0.79 3.98
N SER A 42 -5.59 1.07 5.24
CA SER A 42 -5.09 2.36 5.72
C SER A 42 -3.80 2.14 6.50
N PHE A 43 -2.68 2.59 5.93
CA PHE A 43 -1.34 2.46 6.50
C PHE A 43 -0.88 3.82 7.03
N ASN A 44 -0.66 3.88 8.34
CA ASN A 44 0.14 4.94 8.94
C ASN A 44 1.60 4.53 8.83
N VAL A 45 2.38 5.32 8.12
CA VAL A 45 3.78 5.02 7.81
C VAL A 45 4.68 6.14 8.31
N LYS A 46 5.89 5.77 8.69
CA LYS A 46 7.00 6.68 8.94
C LYS A 46 8.08 6.43 7.89
N ILE A 47 8.59 7.50 7.30
CA ILE A 47 9.72 7.42 6.39
C ILE A 47 10.98 7.13 7.21
N ALA A 48 11.80 6.16 6.79
CA ALA A 48 13.09 5.92 7.43
C ALA A 48 13.94 7.19 7.39
N SER A 49 14.67 7.49 8.47
CA SER A 49 15.47 8.71 8.59
C SER A 49 16.54 8.85 7.51
N ASP A 50 16.99 7.72 6.95
CA ASP A 50 18.03 7.65 5.92
C ASP A 50 17.46 7.39 4.51
N SER A 51 16.15 7.54 4.33
CA SER A 51 15.53 7.27 3.03
C SER A 51 16.01 8.31 2.01
N ARG A 52 16.55 7.84 0.88
CA ARG A 52 16.95 8.67 -0.25
C ARG A 52 15.77 9.15 -1.11
N PHE A 53 14.54 8.79 -0.75
CA PHE A 53 13.36 9.06 -1.54
C PHE A 53 12.77 10.43 -1.19
N THR A 54 12.51 11.23 -2.24
CA THR A 54 11.69 12.44 -2.09
C THR A 54 10.22 12.07 -1.93
N ALA A 55 9.41 13.01 -1.45
CA ALA A 55 7.96 12.83 -1.39
C ALA A 55 7.34 12.48 -2.75
N GLU A 56 7.88 13.02 -3.85
CA GLU A 56 7.43 12.73 -5.21
C GLU A 56 7.78 11.30 -5.64
N ASN A 57 8.99 10.82 -5.32
CA ASN A 57 9.36 9.43 -5.59
C ASN A 57 8.42 8.47 -4.85
N ILE A 58 8.15 8.75 -3.57
CA ILE A 58 7.22 7.94 -2.76
C ILE A 58 5.83 7.95 -3.38
N ALA A 59 5.30 9.13 -3.75
CA ALA A 59 3.97 9.24 -4.35
C ALA A 59 3.86 8.42 -5.66
N SER A 60 4.87 8.52 -6.53
CA SER A 60 4.91 7.77 -7.79
C SER A 60 4.98 6.26 -7.56
N SER A 61 5.85 5.80 -6.67
CA SER A 61 5.96 4.38 -6.33
C SER A 61 4.69 3.83 -5.66
N VAL A 62 4.08 4.59 -4.75
CA VAL A 62 2.79 4.22 -4.13
C VAL A 62 1.69 4.10 -5.19
N GLN A 63 1.64 5.02 -6.16
CA GLN A 63 0.70 4.92 -7.28
C GLN A 63 0.93 3.66 -8.12
N GLN A 64 2.19 3.28 -8.38
CA GLN A 64 2.52 2.04 -9.08
C GLN A 64 2.10 0.80 -8.29
N ILE A 65 2.28 0.79 -6.97
CA ILE A 65 1.80 -0.28 -6.08
C ILE A 65 0.28 -0.43 -6.21
N PHE A 66 -0.46 0.68 -6.24
CA PHE A 66 -1.91 0.65 -6.37
C PHE A 66 -2.32 0.08 -7.73
N ASN A 67 -1.65 0.53 -8.79
CA ASN A 67 -1.87 0.01 -10.13
C ASN A 67 -1.59 -1.50 -10.19
N PHE A 68 -0.56 -2.01 -9.52
CA PHE A 68 -0.28 -3.46 -9.47
C PHE A 68 -1.36 -4.24 -8.68
N ILE A 69 -1.80 -3.68 -7.56
CA ILE A 69 -2.88 -4.25 -6.75
C ILE A 69 -4.19 -4.29 -7.53
N HIS A 70 -4.46 -3.27 -8.36
CA HIS A 70 -5.64 -3.19 -9.22
C HIS A 70 -5.49 -3.95 -10.54
N ALA A 71 -4.32 -4.05 -11.15
CA ALA A 71 -4.12 -4.75 -12.44
C ALA A 71 -4.23 -6.26 -12.28
N ASN A 72 -3.81 -6.80 -11.12
CA ASN A 72 -4.14 -8.17 -10.72
C ASN A 72 -5.62 -8.35 -10.37
N SER A 73 -6.51 -7.41 -10.78
CA SER A 73 -7.95 -7.53 -10.63
C SER A 73 -8.67 -8.32 -11.74
N SER A 74 -7.95 -8.64 -12.82
CA SER A 74 -8.49 -9.30 -14.01
C SER A 74 -8.11 -10.78 -14.05
N ILE A 75 -8.57 -11.57 -13.07
CA ILE A 75 -8.72 -13.03 -13.14
C ILE A 75 -9.95 -13.37 -12.31
#